data_AF-A0AAT9TMJ8-F1
#
_entry.id   AF-A0AAT9TMJ8-F1
#
_cell.length_a   1.000
_cell.length_b   1.000
_cell.length_c   1.000
_cell.angle_alpha   90.00
_cell.angle_beta   90.00
_cell.angle_gamma   90.00
#
_symmetry.space_group_name_H-M   'P 1'
#
loop_
_entity.id
_entity.type
_entity.pdbx_description
1 polymer ?
#
loop_
_entity_poly.entity_id
_entity_poly.type
_entity_poly.pdbx_seq_one_letter_code
_entity_poly.pdbx_strand_id
1 'polypeptide(L)'
;MRITATARRVRRALATFAATAALVGAGTVAGASSASAATTWQAMDKVCTSYTDLDGVTSMGQICAEVQKRVTDTGSVTGWRGRVILSPVGGYGMKPTTYHWYTGSPLAQVCTGGCGMKTTAWTSGWSSVQTLGSGPYKVQGEFSNGSSWDLHASWGAWQTAAEKCATYAVGKVCVRYQVRHYRETPQERSLLNYTPAGGGHIIPQSIKVGSVIDGVSTSKTLGLCDPSCTKRTKSYSATVARTTPNPAGTNEYYASGTFKRPNGATSTLKAAITG
;
A
#
# COMPACT_ATOMS: atom_id res chain seq x y z
N MET A 1 -35.06 -44.17 58.98
CA MET A 1 -36.10 -43.38 58.29
C MET A 1 -35.72 -43.31 56.82
N ARG A 2 -36.59 -43.79 55.91
CA ARG A 2 -36.42 -43.78 54.44
C ARG A 2 -36.25 -42.32 53.96
N ILE A 3 -35.50 -41.99 52.91
CA ILE A 3 -35.90 -42.12 51.48
C ILE A 3 -34.66 -42.00 50.57
N THR A 4 -34.74 -42.78 49.49
CA THR A 4 -33.85 -42.99 48.34
C THR A 4 -33.90 -41.86 47.29
N ALA A 5 -32.78 -41.57 46.63
CA ALA A 5 -32.64 -41.36 45.17
C ALA A 5 -31.14 -41.14 44.82
N THR A 6 -30.36 -42.12 44.30
CA THR A 6 -30.12 -42.49 42.88
C THR A 6 -30.18 -41.31 41.89
N ALA A 7 -29.24 -41.05 40.98
CA ALA A 7 -28.13 -41.76 40.33
C ALA A 7 -27.29 -40.71 39.54
N ARG A 8 -26.09 -40.90 38.96
CA ARG A 8 -25.02 -41.90 38.86
C ARG A 8 -23.82 -41.11 38.27
N ARG A 9 -22.61 -41.25 38.82
CA ARG A 9 -21.41 -41.92 38.21
C ARG A 9 -21.05 -41.41 36.78
N VAL A 10 -19.79 -41.13 36.45
CA VAL A 10 -18.65 -42.05 36.54
C VAL A 10 -17.33 -41.27 36.63
N ARG A 11 -16.51 -41.65 37.62
CA ARG A 11 -15.09 -41.35 37.78
C ARG A 11 -14.26 -42.05 36.70
N ARG A 12 -13.11 -41.49 36.30
CA ARG A 12 -11.86 -42.24 36.22
C ARG A 12 -10.67 -41.29 36.40
N ALA A 13 -9.97 -41.52 37.50
CA ALA A 13 -8.68 -40.95 37.84
C ALA A 13 -7.59 -42.02 37.62
N LEU A 14 -6.34 -41.59 37.86
CA LEU A 14 -5.07 -42.33 37.97
C LEU A 14 -4.27 -42.49 36.66
N ALA A 15 -3.11 -41.82 36.55
CA ALA A 15 -1.78 -42.16 37.15
C ALA A 15 -1.01 -43.04 36.14
N THR A 16 0.30 -42.99 35.87
CA THR A 16 1.56 -42.55 36.52
C THR A 16 2.65 -42.97 35.50
N PHE A 17 3.79 -42.30 35.32
CA PHE A 17 5.14 -42.53 35.90
C PHE A 17 6.11 -41.73 34.98
N ALA A 18 6.86 -40.74 35.46
CA ALA A 18 8.21 -40.80 36.04
C ALA A 18 9.30 -41.40 35.11
N ALA A 19 10.31 -40.59 34.75
CA ALA A 19 11.73 -40.82 35.07
C ALA A 19 12.65 -39.88 34.25
N THR A 20 13.49 -39.14 34.97
CA THR A 20 14.62 -38.35 34.53
C THR A 20 15.85 -39.21 34.24
N ALA A 21 16.61 -38.91 33.18
CA ALA A 21 18.07 -39.06 33.18
C ALA A 21 18.70 -38.21 32.06
N ALA A 22 19.71 -37.44 32.46
CA ALA A 22 20.49 -36.49 31.67
C ALA A 22 21.57 -37.16 30.81
N LEU A 23 22.07 -36.47 29.78
CA LEU A 23 23.50 -36.18 29.57
C LEU A 23 23.75 -35.40 28.26
N VAL A 24 24.20 -34.16 28.45
CA VAL A 24 25.34 -33.48 27.80
C VAL A 24 25.43 -33.44 26.27
N GLY A 25 25.34 -32.23 25.73
CA GLY A 25 25.81 -31.87 24.41
C GLY A 25 25.52 -30.41 24.10
N ALA A 26 26.57 -29.59 24.11
CA ALA A 26 26.53 -28.15 23.94
C ALA A 26 25.80 -27.71 22.66
N GLY A 27 25.06 -26.61 22.77
CA GLY A 27 24.40 -25.97 21.66
C GLY A 27 23.25 -25.13 22.16
N THR A 28 23.55 -23.98 22.76
CA THR A 28 22.58 -22.89 22.85
C THR A 28 22.01 -22.69 21.47
N VAL A 29 20.79 -23.16 21.22
CA VAL A 29 19.96 -22.64 20.13
C VAL A 29 19.65 -21.23 20.59
N ALA A 30 20.58 -20.32 20.32
CA ALA A 30 20.30 -18.91 20.23
C ALA A 30 19.08 -18.85 19.32
N GLY A 31 17.91 -18.61 19.92
CA GLY A 31 16.72 -18.31 19.17
C GLY A 31 17.16 -17.29 18.14
N ALA A 32 17.00 -17.61 16.87
CA ALA A 32 17.34 -16.70 15.80
C ALA A 32 16.64 -15.40 16.16
N SER A 33 17.43 -14.44 16.66
CA SER A 33 17.01 -13.07 16.77
C SER A 33 16.64 -12.76 15.34
N SER A 34 15.34 -12.68 15.09
CA SER A 34 14.81 -12.17 13.85
C SER A 34 15.45 -10.81 13.73
N ALA A 35 16.53 -10.74 12.95
CA ALA A 35 17.18 -9.49 12.63
C ALA A 35 16.07 -8.69 11.97
N SER A 36 15.45 -7.80 12.74
CA SER A 36 14.47 -6.86 12.25
C SER A 36 15.23 -6.07 11.20
N ALA A 37 14.97 -6.38 9.92
CA ALA A 37 15.65 -5.76 8.79
C ALA A 37 15.70 -4.25 9.07
N ALA A 38 16.88 -3.65 8.94
CA ALA A 38 17.05 -2.27 9.32
C ALA A 38 16.04 -1.46 8.50
N THR A 39 15.17 -0.74 9.20
CA THR A 39 14.15 0.05 8.53
C THR A 39 14.64 1.48 8.41
N THR A 40 14.73 2.01 7.20
CA THR A 40 15.09 3.40 6.95
C THR A 40 13.87 4.19 6.49
N TRP A 41 13.76 5.43 6.96
CA TRP A 41 12.78 6.37 6.45
C TRP A 41 13.33 7.06 5.21
N GLN A 42 12.59 6.98 4.12
CA GLN A 42 12.93 7.62 2.86
C GLN A 42 11.88 8.66 2.53
N ALA A 43 12.31 9.80 1.97
CA ALA A 43 11.41 10.75 1.35
C ALA A 43 10.56 10.04 0.29
N MET A 44 9.25 10.23 0.36
CA MET A 44 8.32 9.69 -0.62
C MET A 44 7.73 10.80 -1.47
N ASP A 45 7.17 11.82 -0.80
CA ASP A 45 6.46 12.89 -1.47
C ASP A 45 6.52 14.17 -0.64
N LYS A 46 6.50 15.32 -1.31
CA LYS A 46 6.38 16.63 -0.69
C LYS A 46 5.65 17.54 -1.65
N VAL A 47 4.50 18.02 -1.22
CA VAL A 47 3.70 18.96 -2.00
C VAL A 47 3.65 20.26 -1.27
N CYS A 48 3.87 21.36 -1.99
CA CYS A 48 3.77 22.70 -1.46
C CYS A 48 2.77 23.50 -2.30
N THR A 49 1.90 24.24 -1.64
CA THR A 49 0.92 25.11 -2.27
C THR A 49 1.01 26.49 -1.63
N SER A 50 1.15 27.51 -2.47
CA SER A 50 1.04 28.90 -2.05
C SER A 50 -0.43 29.29 -2.05
N TYR A 51 -0.87 29.98 -1.01
CA TYR A 51 -2.24 30.44 -0.87
C TYR A 51 -2.28 31.95 -0.95
N THR A 52 -3.31 32.47 -1.60
CA THR A 52 -3.62 33.90 -1.68
C THR A 52 -4.88 34.21 -0.90
N ASP A 53 -5.00 35.46 -0.45
CA ASP A 53 -6.18 35.96 0.25
C ASP A 53 -7.37 36.08 -0.71
N LEU A 54 -8.50 36.56 -0.21
CA LEU A 54 -9.74 36.70 -0.99
C LEU A 54 -9.62 37.60 -2.23
N ASP A 55 -8.59 38.45 -2.29
CA ASP A 55 -8.26 39.27 -3.46
C ASP A 55 -7.60 38.46 -4.60
N GLY A 56 -7.24 37.20 -4.34
CA GLY A 56 -6.58 36.30 -5.28
C GLY A 56 -5.11 36.62 -5.57
N VAL A 57 -4.54 37.66 -4.96
CA VAL A 57 -3.21 38.19 -5.29
C VAL A 57 -2.30 38.25 -4.06
N THR A 58 -2.81 38.68 -2.91
CA THR A 58 -2.01 38.84 -1.71
C THR A 58 -1.64 37.49 -1.13
N SER A 59 -0.34 37.18 -1.08
CA SER A 59 0.15 35.90 -0.58
C SER A 59 -0.08 35.79 0.93
N MET A 60 -0.81 34.75 1.34
CA MET A 60 -0.95 34.36 2.75
C MET A 60 0.25 33.50 3.20
N GLY A 61 1.04 33.01 2.25
CA GLY A 61 2.21 32.16 2.44
C GLY A 61 2.06 30.79 1.81
N GLN A 62 2.86 29.83 2.27
CA GLN A 62 2.95 28.49 1.69
C GLN A 62 2.71 27.40 2.74
N ILE A 63 2.01 26.36 2.32
CA ILE A 63 1.78 25.15 3.11
C ILE A 63 2.40 23.98 2.35
N CYS A 64 3.17 23.14 3.03
CA CYS A 64 3.64 21.88 2.48
C CYS A 64 3.17 20.67 3.29
N ALA A 65 2.76 19.62 2.60
CA ALA A 65 2.52 18.29 3.16
C ALA A 65 3.66 17.37 2.70
N GLU A 66 4.34 16.74 3.64
CA GLU A 66 5.47 15.85 3.37
C GLU A 66 5.17 14.45 3.87
N VAL A 67 5.51 13.44 3.06
CA VAL A 67 5.34 12.03 3.36
C VAL A 67 6.67 11.29 3.23
N GLN A 68 6.91 10.41 4.19
CA GLN A 68 7.99 9.45 4.18
C GLN A 68 7.46 8.03 4.21
N LYS A 69 8.23 7.14 3.61
CA LYS A 69 8.00 5.69 3.63
C LYS A 69 9.10 5.01 4.43
N ARG A 70 8.74 3.99 5.19
CA ARG A 70 9.68 3.13 5.90
C ARG A 70 9.96 1.91 5.04
N VAL A 71 11.21 1.69 4.66
CA VAL A 71 11.63 0.54 3.85
C VAL A 71 12.59 -0.35 4.61
N THR A 72 12.51 -1.66 4.40
CA THR A 72 13.55 -2.62 4.83
C THR A 72 14.75 -2.58 3.89
N ASP A 73 15.87 -3.16 4.31
CA ASP A 73 17.03 -3.39 3.44
C ASP A 73 16.72 -4.17 2.16
N THR A 74 15.67 -5.00 2.19
CA THR A 74 15.16 -5.75 1.03
C THR A 74 14.21 -4.94 0.14
N GLY A 75 14.01 -3.64 0.42
CA GLY A 75 13.17 -2.73 -0.35
C GLY A 75 11.67 -2.83 -0.08
N SER A 76 11.24 -3.62 0.92
CA SER A 76 9.82 -3.77 1.27
C SER A 76 9.35 -2.57 2.10
N VAL A 77 8.19 -2.01 1.77
CA VAL A 77 7.61 -0.90 2.54
C VAL A 77 6.85 -1.44 3.76
N THR A 78 7.19 -0.94 4.94
CA THR A 78 6.63 -1.39 6.25
C THR A 78 5.88 -0.30 6.99
N GLY A 79 5.75 0.89 6.41
CA GLY A 79 4.92 1.94 6.96
C GLY A 79 5.11 3.29 6.28
N TRP A 80 4.25 4.23 6.65
CA TRP A 80 4.21 5.60 6.14
C TRP A 80 4.04 6.57 7.30
N ARG A 81 4.55 7.79 7.13
CA ARG A 81 4.30 8.90 8.06
C ARG A 81 4.31 10.20 7.29
N GLY A 82 3.58 11.17 7.82
CA GLY A 82 3.29 12.43 7.16
C GLY A 82 3.43 13.58 8.14
N ARG A 83 3.79 14.76 7.65
CA ARG A 83 3.86 15.99 8.44
C ARG A 83 3.43 17.18 7.59
N VAL A 84 3.19 18.30 8.26
CA VAL A 84 2.88 19.58 7.62
C VAL A 84 3.93 20.62 7.98
N ILE A 85 4.25 21.46 7.01
CA ILE A 85 5.14 22.61 7.14
C ILE A 85 4.32 23.83 6.73
N LEU A 86 4.31 24.86 7.57
CA LEU A 86 3.62 26.12 7.34
C LEU A 86 4.67 27.21 7.24
N SER A 87 4.53 28.07 6.24
CA SER A 87 5.35 29.26 6.03
C SER A 87 4.43 30.45 5.78
N PRO A 88 3.75 30.96 6.84
CA PRO A 88 2.88 32.14 6.74
C PRO A 88 3.68 33.39 6.34
N VAL A 89 3.06 34.28 5.56
CA VAL A 89 3.57 35.64 5.34
C VAL A 89 3.17 36.52 6.53
N GLY A 90 3.98 37.55 6.84
CA GLY A 90 3.70 38.49 7.93
C GLY A 90 2.31 39.12 7.82
N GLY A 91 1.58 39.19 8.94
CA GLY A 91 0.20 39.64 8.98
C GLY A 91 -0.84 38.53 8.79
N TYR A 92 -0.43 37.34 8.36
CA TYR A 92 -1.30 36.18 8.18
C TYR A 92 -1.01 35.07 9.18
N GLY A 93 -2.05 34.30 9.51
CA GLY A 93 -1.97 33.11 10.35
C GLY A 93 -2.41 31.86 9.61
N MET A 94 -1.72 30.76 9.84
CA MET A 94 -2.11 29.41 9.41
C MET A 94 -2.23 28.50 10.63
N LYS A 95 -3.38 27.85 10.80
CA LYS A 95 -3.66 26.90 11.88
C LYS A 95 -3.90 25.51 11.29
N PRO A 96 -2.97 24.56 11.44
CA PRO A 96 -3.24 23.18 11.06
C PRO A 96 -4.18 22.56 12.09
N THR A 97 -5.16 21.78 11.65
CA THR A 97 -6.17 21.20 12.56
C THR A 97 -6.01 19.69 12.61
N THR A 98 -6.27 19.03 11.50
CA THR A 98 -6.38 17.57 11.41
C THR A 98 -5.61 17.01 10.24
N TYR A 99 -5.29 15.73 10.32
CA TYR A 99 -4.84 14.93 9.19
C TYR A 99 -5.57 13.58 9.17
N HIS A 100 -5.55 12.92 8.02
CA HIS A 100 -5.95 11.52 7.91
C HIS A 100 -5.17 10.82 6.81
N TRP A 101 -5.14 9.49 6.92
CA TRP A 101 -4.57 8.59 5.93
C TRP A 101 -5.72 7.86 5.24
N TYR A 102 -5.82 7.90 3.90
CA TYR A 102 -6.85 7.21 3.09
C TYR A 102 -8.32 7.45 3.50
N THR A 103 -9.24 7.04 2.62
CA THR A 103 -10.68 7.15 2.85
C THR A 103 -11.13 6.17 3.94
N GLY A 104 -11.66 6.69 5.05
CA GLY A 104 -12.21 5.88 6.16
C GLY A 104 -11.30 5.70 7.37
N SER A 105 -10.08 6.26 7.39
CA SER A 105 -9.32 6.38 8.63
C SER A 105 -9.89 7.49 9.52
N PRO A 106 -9.89 7.33 10.85
CA PRO A 106 -10.28 8.40 11.74
C PRO A 106 -9.41 9.65 11.53
N LEU A 107 -10.05 10.81 11.56
CA LEU A 107 -9.37 12.10 11.61
C LEU A 107 -8.53 12.19 12.89
N ALA A 108 -7.24 12.49 12.73
CA ALA A 108 -6.31 12.70 13.83
C ALA A 108 -5.93 14.17 13.93
N GLN A 109 -5.68 14.67 15.14
CA GLN A 109 -5.20 16.04 15.34
C GLN A 109 -3.72 16.17 14.97
N VAL A 110 -3.35 17.27 14.32
CA VAL A 110 -1.95 17.57 14.00
C VAL A 110 -1.14 17.87 15.27
N CYS A 111 -1.75 18.55 16.26
CA CYS A 111 -1.18 18.79 17.58
C CYS A 111 -2.10 18.18 18.65
N THR A 112 -1.52 17.50 19.63
CA THR A 112 -2.28 17.01 20.80
C THR A 112 -2.96 18.17 21.51
N GLY A 113 -4.29 18.12 21.63
CA GLY A 113 -5.08 19.20 22.25
C GLY A 113 -5.41 20.36 21.31
N GLY A 114 -5.09 20.25 20.02
CA GLY A 114 -5.32 21.27 19.01
C GLY A 114 -4.11 22.19 18.81
N CYS A 115 -3.91 22.65 17.57
CA CYS A 115 -2.86 23.61 17.27
C CYS A 115 -3.36 25.04 17.46
N GLY A 116 -2.53 25.89 18.04
CA GLY A 116 -2.70 27.34 17.93
C GLY A 116 -2.34 27.84 16.52
N MET A 117 -2.80 29.04 16.20
CA MET A 117 -2.44 29.77 14.98
C MET A 117 -0.92 29.93 14.86
N LYS A 118 -0.37 29.73 13.67
CA LYS A 118 1.05 29.95 13.36
C LYS A 118 1.18 31.20 12.50
N THR A 119 1.91 32.18 12.98
CA THR A 119 2.20 33.45 12.30
C THR A 119 3.64 33.51 11.78
N THR A 120 4.42 32.46 12.03
CA THR A 120 5.81 32.29 11.58
C THR A 120 6.00 30.86 11.07
N ALA A 121 7.12 30.61 10.40
CA ALA A 121 7.46 29.30 9.87
C ALA A 121 7.39 28.23 10.95
N TRP A 122 6.67 27.15 10.69
CA TRP A 122 6.41 26.09 11.66
C TRP A 122 6.34 24.73 10.97
N THR A 123 6.83 23.69 11.64
CA THR A 123 6.78 22.31 11.14
C THR A 123 6.19 21.42 12.22
N SER A 124 5.23 20.57 11.85
CA SER A 124 4.66 19.59 12.76
C SER A 124 5.65 18.46 13.06
N GLY A 125 5.42 17.76 14.17
CA GLY A 125 5.95 16.41 14.32
C GLY A 125 5.43 15.48 13.22
N TRP A 126 6.09 14.33 13.07
CA TRP A 126 5.55 13.27 12.22
C TRP A 126 4.28 12.68 12.83
N SER A 127 3.29 12.41 12.00
CA SER A 127 2.14 11.58 12.38
C SER A 127 2.57 10.18 12.82
N SER A 128 1.69 9.51 13.54
CA SER A 128 1.82 8.10 13.89
C SER A 128 2.07 7.26 12.63
N VAL A 129 2.88 6.20 12.78
CA VAL A 129 3.24 5.34 11.65
C VAL A 129 2.03 4.56 11.16
N GLN A 130 1.68 4.77 9.90
CA GLN A 130 0.61 4.04 9.23
C GLN A 130 1.16 2.77 8.59
N THR A 131 0.65 1.61 8.98
CA THR A 131 1.09 0.30 8.46
C THR A 131 0.07 -0.35 7.53
N LEU A 132 -1.21 0.01 7.65
CA LEU A 132 -2.27 -0.49 6.77
C LEU A 132 -2.26 0.31 5.46
N GLY A 133 -1.53 -0.21 4.46
CA GLY A 133 -1.52 0.27 3.07
C GLY A 133 -0.94 1.67 2.87
N SER A 134 -0.63 2.04 1.62
CA SER A 134 -0.40 3.45 1.25
C SER A 134 -1.75 4.16 1.12
N GLY A 135 -1.84 5.43 1.49
CA GLY A 135 -3.07 6.21 1.37
C GLY A 135 -2.71 7.67 1.06
N PRO A 136 -3.63 8.47 0.49
CA PRO A 136 -3.43 9.91 0.51
C PRO A 136 -3.31 10.36 1.96
N TYR A 137 -2.22 11.06 2.27
CA TYR A 137 -2.09 11.85 3.48
C TYR A 137 -2.75 13.18 3.20
N LYS A 138 -3.93 13.40 3.79
CA LYS A 138 -4.61 14.68 3.75
C LYS A 138 -4.31 15.40 5.06
N VAL A 139 -3.88 16.65 4.97
CA VAL A 139 -3.83 17.58 6.11
C VAL A 139 -4.79 18.73 5.85
N GLN A 140 -5.41 19.22 6.91
CA GLN A 140 -6.41 20.27 6.88
C GLN A 140 -6.05 21.35 7.90
N GLY A 141 -6.60 22.53 7.69
CA GLY A 141 -6.50 23.62 8.63
C GLY A 141 -7.32 24.83 8.23
N GLU A 142 -7.05 25.92 8.92
CA GLU A 142 -7.74 27.20 8.75
C GLU A 142 -6.70 28.32 8.63
N PHE A 143 -7.09 29.39 7.97
CA PHE A 143 -6.37 30.66 7.96
C PHE A 143 -6.92 31.61 9.04
N SER A 144 -6.19 32.67 9.34
CA SER A 144 -6.61 33.72 10.27
C SER A 144 -7.90 34.45 9.87
N ASN A 145 -8.25 34.46 8.58
CA ASN A 145 -9.50 35.01 8.06
C ASN A 145 -10.69 34.03 8.17
N GLY A 146 -10.51 32.86 8.79
CA GLY A 146 -11.54 31.84 8.99
C GLY A 146 -11.77 30.91 7.79
N SER A 147 -11.11 31.13 6.65
CA SER A 147 -11.20 30.22 5.51
C SER A 147 -10.44 28.90 5.78
N SER A 148 -10.97 27.79 5.27
CA SER A 148 -10.36 26.47 5.41
C SER A 148 -9.42 26.15 4.27
N TRP A 149 -8.38 25.38 4.56
CA TRP A 149 -7.53 24.77 3.54
C TRP A 149 -7.39 23.28 3.77
N ASP A 150 -7.12 22.57 2.69
CA ASP A 150 -6.59 21.23 2.74
C ASP A 150 -5.47 21.03 1.72
N LEU A 151 -4.63 20.05 2.03
CA LEU A 151 -3.51 19.69 1.18
C LEU A 151 -3.32 18.18 1.22
N HIS A 152 -3.19 17.59 0.04
CA HIS A 152 -2.99 16.16 -0.14
C HIS A 152 -1.56 15.89 -0.61
N ALA A 153 -0.89 14.96 0.07
CA ALA A 153 0.38 14.37 -0.35
C ALA A 153 0.26 12.84 -0.35
N SER A 154 1.11 12.15 -1.10
CA SER A 154 1.10 10.71 -1.31
C SER A 154 0.01 10.18 -2.25
N TRP A 155 0.37 9.12 -2.97
CA TRP A 155 -0.55 8.30 -3.75
C TRP A 155 -1.41 7.43 -2.83
N GLY A 156 -2.67 7.21 -3.21
CA GLY A 156 -3.51 6.19 -2.61
C GLY A 156 -2.96 4.77 -2.75
N ALA A 157 -3.52 3.84 -1.97
CA ALA A 157 -3.27 2.41 -2.13
C ALA A 157 -3.61 1.97 -3.55
N TRP A 158 -2.83 1.02 -4.05
CA TRP A 158 -3.26 0.24 -5.19
C TRP A 158 -4.44 -0.64 -4.77
N GLN A 159 -5.61 -0.38 -5.37
CA GLN A 159 -6.79 -1.19 -5.22
C GLN A 159 -6.96 -2.08 -6.44
N THR A 160 -7.28 -3.36 -6.24
CA THR A 160 -7.56 -4.27 -7.34
C THR A 160 -8.98 -4.03 -7.85
N ALA A 161 -9.09 -3.52 -9.07
CA ALA A 161 -10.37 -3.31 -9.73
C ALA A 161 -10.80 -4.53 -10.56
N ALA A 162 -9.84 -5.30 -11.09
CA ALA A 162 -10.11 -6.61 -11.68
C ALA A 162 -8.93 -7.57 -11.47
N GLU A 163 -9.23 -8.87 -11.38
CA GLU A 163 -8.24 -9.93 -11.27
C GLU A 163 -8.60 -11.10 -12.19
N LYS A 164 -7.60 -11.67 -12.85
CA LYS A 164 -7.70 -12.95 -13.54
C LYS A 164 -6.56 -13.85 -13.10
N CYS A 165 -6.91 -15.00 -12.52
CA CYS A 165 -5.95 -16.04 -12.17
C CYS A 165 -6.17 -17.30 -13.02
N ALA A 166 -5.08 -18.01 -13.28
CA ALA A 166 -5.10 -19.37 -13.81
C ALA A 166 -4.14 -20.24 -13.00
N THR A 167 -4.60 -21.43 -12.66
CA THR A 167 -3.80 -22.45 -11.98
C THR A 167 -3.38 -23.49 -13.01
N TYR A 168 -2.09 -23.76 -13.06
CA TYR A 168 -1.49 -24.81 -13.89
C TYR A 168 -0.75 -25.79 -12.99
N ALA A 169 -0.34 -26.94 -13.55
CA ALA A 169 0.53 -27.89 -12.86
C ALA A 169 1.81 -27.24 -12.29
N VAL A 170 2.25 -26.14 -12.90
CA VAL A 170 3.50 -25.44 -12.59
C VAL A 170 3.34 -24.33 -11.55
N GLY A 171 2.10 -24.08 -11.10
CA GLY A 171 1.77 -23.03 -10.14
C GLY A 171 0.63 -22.13 -10.60
N LYS A 172 0.36 -21.10 -9.80
CA LYS A 172 -0.71 -20.12 -10.02
C LYS A 172 -0.14 -18.83 -10.58
N VAL A 173 -0.70 -18.35 -11.69
CA VAL A 173 -0.40 -17.03 -12.25
C VAL A 173 -1.65 -16.17 -12.12
N CYS A 174 -1.49 -14.94 -11.64
CA CYS A 174 -2.55 -13.95 -11.56
C CYS A 174 -2.11 -12.64 -12.22
N VAL A 175 -3.01 -12.03 -12.98
CA VAL A 175 -2.88 -10.66 -13.48
C VAL A 175 -3.97 -9.82 -12.83
N ARG A 176 -3.58 -8.68 -12.27
CA ARG A 176 -4.47 -7.73 -11.61
C ARG A 176 -4.42 -6.41 -12.34
N TYR A 177 -5.58 -5.88 -12.69
CA TYR A 177 -5.77 -4.48 -12.99
C TYR A 177 -5.97 -3.73 -11.68
N GLN A 178 -5.08 -2.80 -11.39
CA GLN A 178 -5.12 -2.04 -10.14
C GLN A 178 -5.10 -0.56 -10.41
N VAL A 179 -5.86 0.18 -9.61
CA VAL A 179 -5.98 1.63 -9.70
C VAL A 179 -5.55 2.27 -8.40
N ARG A 180 -5.10 3.51 -8.49
CA ARG A 180 -4.88 4.40 -7.35
C ARG A 180 -5.06 5.84 -7.82
N HIS A 181 -5.15 6.76 -6.88
CA HIS A 181 -5.26 8.19 -7.19
C HIS A 181 -4.18 8.97 -6.45
N TYR A 182 -3.71 10.03 -7.09
CA TYR A 182 -3.02 11.13 -6.43
C TYR A 182 -3.79 12.39 -6.78
N ARG A 183 -4.56 12.92 -5.81
CA ARG A 183 -5.52 14.01 -6.07
C ARG A 183 -6.45 13.60 -7.23
N GLU A 184 -6.65 14.49 -8.19
CA GLU A 184 -7.39 14.28 -9.44
C GLU A 184 -6.62 13.50 -10.52
N THR A 185 -5.40 13.02 -10.23
CA THR A 185 -4.60 12.24 -11.18
C THR A 185 -4.78 10.74 -10.92
N PRO A 186 -5.66 10.05 -11.68
CA PRO A 186 -5.77 8.60 -11.60
C PRO A 186 -4.52 7.93 -12.19
N GLN A 187 -4.11 6.83 -11.57
CA GLN A 187 -3.11 5.93 -12.10
C GLN A 187 -3.64 4.51 -12.13
N GLU A 188 -3.20 3.77 -13.13
CA GLU A 188 -3.49 2.39 -13.33
C GLU A 188 -2.21 1.58 -13.48
N ARG A 189 -2.24 0.31 -13.06
CA ARG A 189 -1.17 -0.65 -13.29
C ARG A 189 -1.69 -2.03 -13.59
N SER A 190 -0.84 -2.77 -14.29
CA SER A 190 -0.88 -4.22 -14.34
C SER A 190 0.09 -4.77 -13.31
N LEU A 191 -0.37 -5.74 -12.52
CA LEU A 191 0.45 -6.55 -11.60
C LEU A 191 0.32 -8.02 -12.00
N LEU A 192 1.43 -8.62 -12.45
CA LEU A 192 1.55 -10.06 -12.64
C LEU A 192 2.20 -10.67 -11.42
N ASN A 193 1.57 -11.70 -10.87
CA ASN A 193 2.09 -12.51 -9.78
C ASN A 193 2.16 -13.97 -10.21
N TYR A 194 3.25 -14.64 -9.85
CA TYR A 194 3.42 -16.08 -10.01
C TYR A 194 3.78 -16.70 -8.66
N THR A 195 3.03 -17.74 -8.30
CA THR A 195 3.29 -18.60 -7.15
C THR A 195 3.60 -20.00 -7.68
N PRO A 196 4.85 -20.49 -7.57
CA PRO A 196 5.23 -21.79 -8.10
C PRO A 196 4.58 -22.95 -7.34
N ALA A 197 4.38 -24.07 -8.02
CA ALA A 197 3.99 -25.35 -7.43
C ALA A 197 4.81 -26.49 -8.06
N GLY A 198 5.13 -27.52 -7.27
CA GLY A 198 5.77 -28.74 -7.77
C GLY A 198 7.10 -28.54 -8.51
N GLY A 199 7.91 -27.54 -8.13
CA GLY A 199 9.16 -27.21 -8.84
C GLY A 199 8.95 -26.60 -10.24
N GLY A 200 7.71 -26.23 -10.57
CA GLY A 200 7.36 -25.59 -11.83
C GLY A 200 8.02 -24.22 -12.03
N HIS A 201 7.98 -23.74 -13.27
CA HIS A 201 8.44 -22.41 -13.61
C HIS A 201 7.52 -21.76 -14.65
N ILE A 202 7.64 -20.45 -14.77
CA ILE A 202 7.18 -19.70 -15.95
C ILE A 202 8.32 -18.89 -16.53
N ILE A 203 8.18 -18.46 -17.77
CA ILE A 203 9.01 -17.42 -18.39
C ILE A 203 8.09 -16.23 -18.68
N PRO A 204 8.04 -15.21 -17.82
CA PRO A 204 7.28 -13.99 -18.08
C PRO A 204 7.80 -13.32 -19.35
N GLN A 205 6.90 -12.96 -20.27
CA GLN A 205 7.26 -12.33 -21.54
C GLN A 205 6.97 -10.83 -21.53
N SER A 206 5.74 -10.46 -21.15
CA SER A 206 5.34 -9.06 -21.08
C SER A 206 4.18 -8.86 -20.11
N ILE A 207 4.06 -7.63 -19.64
CA ILE A 207 2.87 -7.14 -18.93
C ILE A 207 2.42 -5.83 -19.55
N LYS A 208 1.12 -5.61 -19.60
CA LYS A 208 0.50 -4.44 -20.23
C LYS A 208 -0.63 -3.93 -19.34
N VAL A 209 -0.73 -2.60 -19.25
CA VAL A 209 -1.90 -1.90 -18.72
C VAL A 209 -2.41 -0.94 -19.79
N GLY A 210 -3.72 -0.85 -19.96
CA GLY A 210 -4.27 0.00 -21.00
C GLY A 210 -5.77 0.17 -20.90
N SER A 211 -6.30 0.89 -21.86
CA SER A 211 -7.72 1.13 -22.03
C SER A 211 -8.12 1.07 -23.50
N VAL A 212 -9.39 0.78 -23.75
CA VAL A 212 -10.08 1.02 -25.02
C VAL A 212 -11.17 2.04 -24.72
N ILE A 213 -11.03 3.24 -25.26
CA ILE A 213 -11.95 4.36 -25.05
C ILE A 213 -12.47 4.74 -26.43
N ASP A 214 -13.78 4.64 -26.64
CA ASP A 214 -14.43 4.93 -27.92
C ASP A 214 -13.75 4.23 -29.12
N GLY A 215 -13.39 2.96 -28.93
CA GLY A 215 -12.69 2.14 -29.93
C GLY A 215 -11.19 2.40 -30.07
N VAL A 216 -10.64 3.42 -29.42
CA VAL A 216 -9.21 3.75 -29.44
C VAL A 216 -8.48 3.05 -28.30
N SER A 217 -7.55 2.16 -28.64
CA SER A 217 -6.72 1.46 -27.66
C SER A 217 -5.47 2.26 -27.31
N THR A 218 -5.28 2.57 -26.03
CA THR A 218 -4.02 3.12 -25.51
C THR A 218 -3.44 2.18 -24.46
N SER A 219 -2.12 1.98 -24.43
CA SER A 219 -1.51 1.10 -23.43
C SER A 219 -0.06 1.44 -23.12
N LYS A 220 0.42 0.96 -21.97
CA LYS A 220 1.84 0.88 -21.63
C LYS A 220 2.22 -0.57 -21.41
N THR A 221 3.30 -1.00 -22.06
CA THR A 221 3.80 -2.37 -22.01
C THR A 221 5.20 -2.39 -21.43
N LEU A 222 5.51 -3.38 -20.61
CA LEU A 222 6.86 -3.71 -20.19
C LEU A 222 7.23 -5.08 -20.75
N GLY A 223 8.31 -5.13 -21.54
CA GLY A 223 8.97 -6.37 -21.91
C GLY A 223 9.73 -6.94 -20.72
N LEU A 224 9.53 -8.22 -20.41
CA LEU A 224 10.18 -8.91 -19.29
C LEU A 224 11.28 -9.88 -19.75
N CYS A 225 11.49 -9.97 -21.06
CA CYS A 225 12.41 -10.87 -21.73
C CYS A 225 13.62 -10.17 -22.36
N ASP A 226 13.76 -8.85 -22.21
CA ASP A 226 14.88 -8.09 -22.75
C ASP A 226 15.93 -7.84 -21.65
N PRO A 227 17.23 -8.09 -21.90
CA PRO A 227 17.82 -8.74 -23.08
C PRO A 227 17.73 -10.28 -23.07
N SER A 228 17.24 -10.90 -21.98
CA SER A 228 17.06 -12.35 -21.92
C SER A 228 15.83 -12.79 -21.13
N CYS A 229 15.21 -13.87 -21.58
CA CYS A 229 14.06 -14.48 -20.93
C CYS A 229 14.48 -15.33 -19.70
N THR A 230 14.28 -14.79 -18.51
CA THR A 230 14.62 -15.50 -17.26
C THR A 230 13.50 -16.44 -16.82
N LYS A 231 13.84 -17.72 -16.60
CA LYS A 231 12.94 -18.69 -15.93
C LYS A 231 12.71 -18.27 -14.48
N ARG A 232 11.45 -18.20 -14.07
CA ARG A 232 11.03 -17.93 -12.68
C ARG A 232 10.56 -19.23 -12.05
N THR A 233 11.39 -19.78 -11.16
CA THR A 233 11.11 -21.00 -10.37
C THR A 233 10.67 -20.70 -8.93
N LYS A 234 10.78 -19.43 -8.52
CA LYS A 234 10.35 -18.91 -7.21
C LYS A 234 9.18 -17.96 -7.38
N SER A 235 8.54 -17.59 -6.27
CA SER A 235 7.53 -16.53 -6.25
C SER A 235 8.07 -15.28 -6.94
N TYR A 236 7.26 -14.72 -7.84
CA TYR A 236 7.66 -13.63 -8.71
C TYR A 236 6.54 -12.63 -8.87
N SER A 237 6.90 -11.36 -8.97
CA SER A 237 5.97 -10.27 -9.27
C SER A 237 6.57 -9.27 -10.23
N ALA A 238 5.76 -8.72 -11.13
CA ALA A 238 6.14 -7.63 -12.02
C ALA A 238 5.00 -6.64 -12.19
N THR A 239 5.34 -5.35 -12.38
CA THR A 239 4.35 -4.28 -12.55
C THR A 239 4.72 -3.30 -13.65
N VAL A 240 3.71 -2.79 -14.35
CA VAL A 240 3.82 -1.63 -15.24
C VAL A 240 2.68 -0.67 -14.95
N ALA A 241 2.98 0.62 -14.77
CA ALA A 241 2.01 1.64 -14.38
C ALA A 241 2.04 2.84 -15.33
N ARG A 242 0.88 3.47 -15.51
CA ARG A 242 0.70 4.73 -16.25
C ARG A 242 -0.39 5.58 -15.62
N THR A 243 -0.44 6.86 -15.98
CA THR A 243 -1.58 7.73 -15.69
C THR A 243 -2.80 7.22 -16.46
N THR A 244 -3.95 7.14 -15.81
CA THR A 244 -5.20 6.68 -16.43
C THR A 244 -5.72 7.79 -17.36
N PRO A 245 -6.05 7.49 -18.62
CA PRO A 245 -6.65 8.47 -19.53
C PRO A 245 -8.03 8.92 -19.03
N ASN A 246 -8.40 10.17 -19.34
CA ASN A 246 -9.66 10.79 -18.94
C ASN A 246 -10.87 10.01 -19.53
N PRO A 247 -11.93 9.70 -18.77
CA PRO A 247 -12.89 8.63 -19.08
C PRO A 247 -14.11 9.07 -19.90
N ALA A 248 -14.02 10.04 -20.81
CA ALA A 248 -15.17 10.34 -21.65
C ALA A 248 -15.43 9.15 -22.60
N GLY A 249 -16.60 8.49 -22.50
CA GLY A 249 -17.03 7.44 -23.43
C GLY A 249 -17.32 6.06 -22.82
N THR A 250 -17.55 5.06 -23.69
CA THR A 250 -17.62 3.62 -23.28
C THR A 250 -16.19 3.12 -23.10
N ASN A 251 -15.88 2.62 -21.91
CA ASN A 251 -14.50 2.40 -21.52
C ASN A 251 -14.26 0.95 -21.09
N GLU A 252 -13.33 0.28 -21.77
CA GLU A 252 -12.66 -0.88 -21.19
C GLU A 252 -11.34 -0.43 -20.57
N TYR A 253 -11.09 -0.76 -19.31
CA TYR A 253 -9.76 -0.65 -18.69
C TYR A 253 -9.25 -2.03 -18.32
N TYR A 254 -8.00 -2.32 -18.65
CA TYR A 254 -7.47 -3.67 -18.54
C TYR A 254 -6.00 -3.74 -18.12
N ALA A 255 -5.67 -4.88 -17.52
CA ALA A 255 -4.32 -5.38 -17.35
C ALA A 255 -4.20 -6.73 -18.06
N SER A 256 -3.09 -6.94 -18.76
CA SER A 256 -2.74 -8.26 -19.29
C SER A 256 -1.30 -8.65 -18.98
N GLY A 257 -1.05 -9.95 -19.01
CA GLY A 257 0.26 -10.53 -18.82
C GLY A 257 0.42 -11.79 -19.66
N THR A 258 1.57 -11.91 -20.30
CA THR A 258 1.93 -13.02 -21.19
C THR A 258 3.13 -13.76 -20.62
N PHE A 259 3.08 -15.09 -20.62
CA PHE A 259 4.15 -15.94 -20.10
C PHE A 259 4.20 -17.27 -20.85
N LYS A 260 5.40 -17.86 -20.98
CA LYS A 260 5.55 -19.25 -21.43
C LYS A 260 5.50 -20.20 -20.24
N ARG A 261 4.80 -21.30 -20.43
CA ARG A 261 4.78 -22.45 -19.52
C ARG A 261 5.97 -23.39 -19.84
N PRO A 262 6.32 -24.34 -18.96
CA PRO A 262 7.42 -25.27 -19.17
C PRO A 262 7.26 -26.17 -20.40
N ASN A 263 6.02 -26.44 -20.83
CA ASN A 263 5.74 -27.13 -22.08
C ASN A 263 5.93 -26.25 -23.33
N GLY A 264 6.51 -25.06 -23.20
CA GLY A 264 6.75 -24.10 -24.28
C GLY A 264 5.52 -23.27 -24.67
N ALA A 265 4.32 -23.64 -24.23
CA ALA A 265 3.09 -22.94 -24.61
C ALA A 265 3.02 -21.54 -23.99
N THR A 266 2.77 -20.55 -24.83
CA THR A 266 2.47 -19.18 -24.39
C THR A 266 1.04 -19.10 -23.86
N SER A 267 0.83 -18.37 -22.78
CA SER A 267 -0.47 -18.11 -22.20
C SER A 267 -0.59 -16.62 -21.88
N THR A 268 -1.80 -16.08 -22.08
CA THR A 268 -2.13 -14.68 -21.82
C THR A 268 -3.30 -14.64 -20.85
N LEU A 269 -3.17 -13.86 -19.78
CA LEU A 269 -4.28 -13.52 -18.90
C LEU A 269 -4.63 -12.06 -19.09
N LYS A 270 -5.93 -11.75 -19.14
CA LYS A 270 -6.48 -10.40 -19.19
C LYS A 270 -7.48 -10.24 -18.03
N ALA A 271 -7.29 -9.19 -17.25
CA ALA A 271 -8.21 -8.73 -16.22
C ALA A 271 -8.72 -7.35 -16.66
N ALA A 272 -10.04 -7.17 -16.73
CA ALA A 272 -10.64 -5.95 -17.26
C ALA A 272 -11.88 -5.54 -16.46
N ILE A 273 -12.15 -4.25 -16.46
CA ILE A 273 -13.43 -3.64 -16.09
C ILE A 273 -14.02 -2.96 -17.33
N THR A 274 -15.34 -2.93 -17.41
CA THR A 274 -16.09 -2.28 -18.49
C THR A 274 -17.14 -1.38 -17.86
N GLY A 275 -17.27 -0.15 -18.37
CA GLY A 275 -18.22 0.86 -17.90
C GLY A 275 -18.67 1.76 -19.03
#